data_AF-A0A2Z4BB99-F1
#
_entry.id   AF-A0A2Z4BB99-F1
#
_cell.length_a   1.000
_cell.length_b   1.000
_cell.length_c   1.000
_cell.angle_alpha   90.00
_cell.angle_beta   90.00
_cell.angle_gamma   90.00
#
_symmetry.space_group_name_H-M   'P 1'
#
loop_
_entity.id
_entity.type
_entity.pdbx_description
1 polymer ?
#
loop_
_entity_poly.entity_id
_entity_poly.type
_entity_poly.pdbx_seq_one_letter_code
_entity_poly.pdbx_strand_id
1 'polypeptide(L)'
;TDILAAFRMTPQPGVPAEEAGAAVAAESSTGTWTTVWTDGLTSLDRYKGRCYDIEPLGEDDQYIAYIAYPLDLFEEGSVTNLFTSIVGNV
;
A
#
# COMPACT_ATOMS: atom_id res chain seq x y z
N THR A 1 -15.41 3.42 1.46
CA THR A 1 -15.53 2.02 1.91
C THR A 1 -14.27 1.36 1.46
N ASP A 2 -13.59 0.68 2.37
CA ASP A 2 -12.19 0.34 2.17
C ASP A 2 -11.97 -1.16 2.35
N ILE A 3 -11.05 -1.71 1.56
CA ILE A 3 -10.42 -3.00 1.82
C ILE A 3 -9.21 -2.74 2.72
N LEU A 4 -9.08 -3.50 3.81
CA LEU A 4 -7.96 -3.37 4.75
C LEU A 4 -7.04 -4.57 4.60
N ALA A 5 -5.73 -4.31 4.53
CA ALA A 5 -4.69 -5.32 4.53
C ALA A 5 -3.70 -5.08 5.68
N ALA A 6 -3.18 -6.16 6.24
CA ALA A 6 -2.12 -6.14 7.24
C ALA A 6 -0.91 -6.87 6.67
N PHE A 7 0.19 -6.16 6.46
CA PHE A 7 1.44 -6.69 5.92
C PHE A 7 2.45 -6.86 7.03
N ARG A 8 2.95 -8.09 7.24
CA ARG A 8 4.17 -8.29 8.01
C ARG A 8 5.37 -7.93 7.13
N MET A 9 6.07 -6.86 7.52
CA MET A 9 7.19 -6.31 6.76
C MET A 9 8.48 -6.34 7.58
N THR A 10 9.59 -6.47 6.87
CA THR A 10 10.95 -6.36 7.42
C THR A 10 11.71 -5.41 6.50
N PRO A 11 11.78 -4.12 6.82
CA PRO A 11 12.51 -3.15 6.02
C PRO A 11 14.00 -3.51 5.93
N GLN A 12 14.65 -3.11 4.84
CA GLN A 12 16.10 -3.23 4.74
C GLN A 12 16.79 -2.32 5.78
N PRO A 13 18.00 -2.66 6.27
CA PRO A 13 18.73 -1.81 7.20
C PRO A 13 18.88 -0.37 6.69
N GLY A 14 18.48 0.60 7.51
CA GLY A 14 18.49 2.02 7.18
C GLY A 14 17.24 2.53 6.45
N VAL A 15 16.27 1.67 6.12
CA VAL A 15 14.96 2.07 5.60
C VAL A 15 13.98 2.24 6.78
N PRO A 16 13.38 3.43 6.99
CA PRO A 16 12.34 3.61 8.00
C PRO A 16 11.12 2.73 7.73
N ALA A 17 10.48 2.22 8.79
CA ALA A 17 9.29 1.38 8.67
C ALA A 17 8.13 2.13 7.99
N GLU A 18 8.03 3.43 8.25
CA GLU A 18 7.06 4.34 7.64
C GLU A 18 7.25 4.46 6.13
N GLU A 19 8.49 4.53 5.66
CA GLU A 19 8.80 4.59 4.23
C GLU A 19 8.48 3.24 3.57
N ALA A 20 8.82 2.12 4.22
CA ALA A 20 8.47 0.79 3.73
C ALA A 20 6.94 0.60 3.62
N GLY A 21 6.18 1.00 4.66
CA GLY A 21 4.72 0.94 4.64
C GLY A 21 4.10 1.86 3.57
N ALA A 22 4.65 3.06 3.40
CA ALA A 22 4.22 3.99 2.36
C ALA A 22 4.52 3.46 0.95
N ALA A 23 5.68 2.85 0.73
CA ALA A 23 6.06 2.23 -0.54
C ALA A 23 5.14 1.07 -0.92
N VAL A 24 4.84 0.16 0.03
CA VAL A 24 3.86 -0.91 -0.18
C VAL A 24 2.50 -0.32 -0.55
N ALA A 25 2.01 0.68 0.20
CA ALA A 25 0.73 1.31 -0.10
C ALA A 25 0.69 1.98 -1.48
N ALA A 26 1.78 2.63 -1.88
CA ALA A 26 1.91 3.31 -3.16
C ALA A 26 1.89 2.33 -4.34
N GLU A 27 2.81 1.37 -4.36
CA GLU A 27 3.03 0.44 -5.49
C GLU A 27 1.93 -0.64 -5.61
N SER A 28 1.15 -0.86 -4.55
CA SER A 28 -0.07 -1.71 -4.58
C SER A 28 -1.36 -0.94 -4.90
N SER A 29 -1.28 0.37 -5.20
CA SER A 29 -2.43 1.19 -5.58
C SER A 29 -2.18 2.03 -6.84
N THR A 30 -1.55 3.19 -6.71
CA THR A 30 -1.45 4.20 -7.78
C THR A 30 -0.08 4.82 -7.95
N GLY A 31 0.86 4.55 -7.04
CA GLY A 31 2.17 5.19 -7.02
C GLY A 31 3.20 4.50 -7.93
N THR A 32 4.27 5.24 -8.22
CA THR A 32 5.49 4.71 -8.82
C THR A 32 6.71 5.47 -8.26
N TRP A 33 7.92 5.05 -8.61
CA TRP A 33 9.19 5.55 -8.07
C TRP A 33 9.51 7.03 -8.32
N THR A 34 8.77 7.72 -9.18
CA THR A 34 8.96 9.15 -9.46
C THR A 34 7.61 9.82 -9.70
N THR A 35 7.54 11.12 -9.44
CA THR A 35 6.31 11.89 -9.63
C THR A 35 5.91 11.90 -11.10
N VAL A 36 4.62 11.67 -11.36
CA VAL A 36 4.04 11.73 -12.70
C VAL A 36 2.99 12.84 -12.76
N TRP A 37 3.07 13.69 -13.78
CA TRP A 37 2.15 14.84 -13.91
C TRP A 37 0.69 14.41 -14.10
N THR A 38 0.47 13.19 -14.59
CA THR A 38 -0.85 12.60 -14.81
C THR A 38 -1.65 12.40 -13.53
N ASP A 39 -1.01 12.41 -12.36
CA ASP A 39 -1.69 12.44 -11.07
C ASP A 39 -2.66 13.62 -10.97
N GLY A 40 -2.34 14.76 -11.61
CA GLY A 40 -3.20 15.94 -11.66
C GLY A 40 -4.45 15.79 -12.55
N LEU A 41 -4.58 14.69 -13.30
CA LEU A 41 -5.77 14.38 -14.11
C LEU A 41 -6.83 13.58 -13.33
N THR A 42 -6.49 13.11 -12.13
CA THR A 42 -7.37 12.34 -11.25
C THR A 42 -7.31 12.88 -9.83
N SER A 43 -8.10 12.31 -8.93
CA SER A 43 -8.11 12.66 -7.51
C SER A 43 -7.29 11.62 -6.73
N LEU A 44 -5.99 11.87 -6.53
CA LEU A 44 -5.15 11.01 -5.69
C LEU A 44 -5.75 10.80 -4.30
N ASP A 45 -6.36 11.82 -3.71
CA ASP A 45 -7.01 11.69 -2.40
C ASP A 45 -8.18 10.72 -2.40
N ARG A 46 -8.74 10.37 -3.56
CA ARG A 46 -9.77 9.35 -3.67
C ARG A 46 -9.17 7.96 -3.85
N TYR A 47 -8.13 7.82 -4.67
CA TYR A 47 -7.67 6.52 -5.17
C TYR A 47 -6.39 5.99 -4.52
N LYS A 48 -5.61 6.83 -3.82
CA LYS A 48 -4.36 6.37 -3.19
C LYS A 48 -4.65 5.39 -2.06
N GLY A 49 -3.96 4.25 -2.06
CA GLY A 49 -3.82 3.39 -0.89
C GLY A 49 -3.08 4.13 0.22
N ARG A 50 -3.39 3.82 1.49
CA ARG A 50 -2.86 4.57 2.63
C ARG A 50 -2.39 3.62 3.70
N CYS A 51 -1.10 3.66 4.02
CA CYS A 51 -0.61 3.13 5.28
C CYS A 51 -1.07 4.07 6.40
N TYR A 52 -1.94 3.58 7.28
CA TYR A 52 -2.55 4.41 8.33
C TYR A 52 -2.04 4.07 9.74
N ASP A 53 -1.44 2.89 9.90
CA ASP A 53 -0.85 2.46 11.16
C ASP A 53 0.30 1.47 10.92
N ILE A 54 1.27 1.49 11.83
CA ILE A 54 2.44 0.61 11.83
C ILE A 54 2.72 0.16 13.26
N GLU A 55 2.61 -1.14 13.50
CA GLU A 55 2.82 -1.75 14.81
C GLU A 55 4.13 -2.55 14.82
N PRO A 56 5.07 -2.30 15.75
CA PRO A 56 6.26 -3.14 15.92
C PRO A 56 5.89 -4.49 16.54
N LEU A 57 6.50 -5.58 16.05
CA LEU A 57 6.21 -6.94 16.52
C LEU A 57 7.11 -7.44 17.67
N GLY A 58 8.08 -6.65 18.10
CA GLY A 58 9.02 -7.00 19.17
C GLY A 58 10.15 -7.95 18.75
N GLU A 59 10.12 -8.51 17.54
CA GLU A 59 11.25 -9.17 16.87
C GLU A 59 12.10 -8.14 16.08
N ASP A 60 13.35 -8.50 15.78
CA ASP A 60 14.34 -7.64 15.10
C ASP A 60 13.77 -7.02 13.80
N ASP A 61 13.53 -5.71 13.82
CA ASP A 61 13.09 -4.87 12.70
C ASP A 61 11.84 -5.39 11.94
N GLN A 62 10.90 -5.99 12.68
CA GLN A 62 9.63 -6.45 12.11
C GLN A 62 8.44 -5.64 12.55
N TYR A 63 7.55 -5.40 11.60
CA TYR A 63 6.39 -4.54 11.77
C TYR A 63 5.16 -5.14 11.08
N ILE A 64 3.96 -4.77 11.55
CA ILE A 64 2.73 -4.87 10.78
C ILE A 64 2.39 -3.48 10.23
N ALA A 65 2.38 -3.33 8.91
CA ALA A 65 1.80 -2.16 8.26
C ALA A 65 0.34 -2.41 7.91
N TYR A 66 -0.53 -1.53 8.35
CA TYR A 66 -1.95 -1.56 8.01
C TYR A 66 -2.24 -0.59 6.87
N ILE A 67 -2.80 -1.12 5.79
CA ILE A 67 -3.06 -0.38 4.55
C ILE A 67 -4.54 -0.40 4.24
N ALA A 68 -5.10 0.78 3.97
CA ALA A 68 -6.48 0.96 3.51
C ALA A 68 -6.50 1.27 2.01
N TYR A 69 -7.31 0.51 1.27
CA TYR A 69 -7.51 0.64 -0.17
C TYR A 69 -8.96 1.04 -0.47
N PRO A 70 -9.20 2.12 -1.22
CA PRO A 70 -10.55 2.48 -1.68
C PRO A 70 -11.19 1.33 -2.49
N LEU A 71 -12.45 1.00 -2.21
CA LEU A 71 -13.19 -0.07 -2.90
C LEU A 71 -13.18 0.09 -4.43
N ASP A 72 -13.25 1.32 -4.93
CA ASP A 72 -13.29 1.65 -6.36
C ASP A 72 -12.03 1.24 -7.15
N LEU A 73 -10.96 0.79 -6.47
CA LEU A 73 -9.79 0.22 -7.14
C LEU A 73 -10.03 -1.21 -7.67
N PHE A 74 -11.06 -1.89 -7.16
CA PHE A 74 -11.23 -3.32 -7.36
C PHE A 74 -12.43 -3.64 -8.25
N GLU A 75 -12.21 -4.55 -9.18
CA GLU A 75 -13.25 -5.09 -10.06
C GLU A 75 -14.20 -6.01 -9.28
N GLU A 76 -15.52 -5.80 -9.43
CA GLU A 76 -16.51 -6.59 -8.73
C GLU A 76 -16.46 -8.07 -9.13
N GLY A 77 -16.37 -8.96 -8.13
CA GLY A 77 -16.35 -10.40 -8.34
C GLY A 77 -15.01 -10.96 -8.84
N SER A 78 -13.94 -10.17 -8.88
CA SER A 78 -12.64 -10.55 -9.45
C SER A 78 -11.56 -10.71 -8.37
N VAL A 79 -11.37 -11.95 -7.89
CA VAL A 79 -10.25 -12.28 -6.98
C VAL A 79 -8.90 -12.07 -7.67
N THR A 80 -8.83 -12.29 -8.98
CA THR A 80 -7.62 -12.04 -9.77
C THR A 80 -7.22 -10.58 -9.72
N ASN A 81 -8.16 -9.65 -9.93
CA ASN A 81 -7.87 -8.21 -9.85
C ASN A 81 -7.43 -7.81 -8.44
N LEU A 82 -8.14 -8.28 -7.40
CA LEU A 82 -7.78 -8.02 -6.00
C LEU A 82 -6.33 -8.39 -5.68
N PHE A 83 -5.91 -9.61 -6.03
CA PHE A 83 -4.54 -10.07 -5.76
C PHE A 83 -3.50 -9.43 -6.66
N THR A 84 -3.86 -9.07 -7.90
CA THR A 84 -2.97 -8.34 -8.78
C THR A 84 -2.56 -7.00 -8.17
N SER A 85 -3.47 -6.31 -7.48
CA SER A 85 -3.14 -5.06 -6.78
C SER A 85 -2.39 -5.32 -5.48
N ILE A 86 -2.95 -6.11 -4.55
CA ILE A 86 -2.45 -6.22 -3.17
C ILE A 86 -1.11 -6.94 -3.08
N VAL A 87 -0.88 -7.96 -3.92
CA VAL A 87 0.32 -8.83 -3.85
C VAL A 87 1.02 -9.00 -5.20
N GLY A 88 0.81 -8.07 -6.14
CA GLY A 88 1.36 -8.16 -7.49
C GLY A 88 2.87 -7.94 -7.56
N ASN A 89 3.33 -6.79 -7.04
CA ASN A 89 4.71 -6.32 -7.23
C ASN A 89 5.45 -5.96 -5.92
N VAL A 90 4.70 -5.76 -4.82
CA VAL A 90 5.24 -5.29 -3.53
C VAL A 90 6.08 -6.32 -2.81
#